data_AF-A0A3D5HSN8-F1
#
_entry.id   AF-A0A3D5HSN8-F1
#
_cell.length_a   1.000
_cell.length_b   1.000
_cell.length_c   1.000
_cell.angle_alpha   90.00
_cell.angle_beta   90.00
_cell.angle_gamma   90.00
#
_symmetry.space_group_name_H-M   'P 1'
#
loop_
_entity.id
_entity.type
_entity.pdbx_description
1 polymer ?
#
loop_
_entity_poly.entity_id
_entity_poly.type
_entity_poly.pdbx_seq_one_letter_code
_entity_poly.pdbx_strand_id
1 'polypeptide(L)'
;IPDIDKWEKWDKNIIDELAMVDYAFLDATFYSGKELQNRDISEIPHPFIIESFEKFKALNEQERNKIVFIHFNHTNPIINPNSMETKSVIEKGFRIARINDVFEL
;
A
#
# COMPACT_ATOMS: atom_id res chain seq x y z
N ILE A 1 11.05 -1.85 -0.93
CA ILE A 1 11.15 -1.47 -2.36
C ILE A 1 11.50 0.02 -2.39
N PRO A 2 12.32 0.53 -3.34
CA PRO A 2 12.58 1.97 -3.45
C PRO A 2 11.27 2.76 -3.61
N ASP A 3 11.30 4.06 -3.30
CA ASP A 3 10.15 4.95 -3.50
C ASP A 3 9.66 4.86 -4.96
N ILE A 4 8.40 4.47 -5.15
CA ILE A 4 7.81 4.23 -6.46
C ILE A 4 6.77 5.29 -6.75
N ASP A 5 7.02 6.05 -7.82
CA ASP A 5 6.08 7.06 -8.29
C ASP A 5 4.73 6.42 -8.71
N LYS A 6 4.78 5.44 -9.61
CA LYS A 6 3.61 4.67 -10.06
C LYS A 6 4.04 3.27 -10.44
N TRP A 7 3.14 2.29 -10.29
CA TRP A 7 3.36 0.92 -10.76
C TRP A 7 3.74 0.84 -12.24
N GLU A 8 3.27 1.79 -13.05
CA GLU A 8 3.52 1.88 -14.49
C GLU A 8 4.93 2.36 -14.84
N LYS A 9 5.59 3.09 -13.94
CA LYS A 9 6.96 3.60 -14.14
C LYS A 9 8.03 2.63 -13.67
N TRP A 10 7.63 1.51 -13.06
CA TRP A 10 8.59 0.55 -12.55
C TRP A 10 8.94 -0.50 -13.62
N ASP A 11 10.22 -0.57 -13.97
CA ASP A 11 10.75 -1.46 -15.03
C ASP A 11 10.73 -2.95 -14.66
N LYS A 12 10.32 -3.28 -13.44
CA LYS A 12 10.23 -4.67 -12.97
C LYS A 12 8.79 -5.05 -12.63
N ASN A 13 8.47 -6.32 -12.84
CA ASN A 13 7.18 -6.85 -12.44
C ASN A 13 7.13 -7.03 -10.92
N ILE A 14 6.36 -6.16 -10.25
CA ILE A 14 6.12 -6.25 -8.80
C ILE A 14 5.68 -7.63 -8.35
N ILE A 15 4.88 -8.36 -9.14
CA ILE A 15 4.37 -9.67 -8.75
C ILE A 15 5.52 -10.67 -8.61
N ASP A 16 6.50 -10.62 -9.52
CA ASP A 16 7.65 -11.51 -9.50
C ASP A 16 8.57 -11.16 -8.32
N GLU A 17 8.74 -9.88 -8.02
CA GLU A 17 9.54 -9.41 -6.87
C GLU A 17 8.90 -9.81 -5.52
N LEU A 18 7.56 -9.77 -5.41
CA LEU A 18 6.83 -10.24 -4.22
C LEU A 18 7.03 -11.73 -3.93
N ALA A 19 7.14 -12.55 -4.99
CA ALA A 19 7.37 -13.98 -4.83
C ALA A 19 8.74 -14.31 -4.22
N MET A 20 9.71 -13.38 -4.32
CA MET A 20 11.09 -13.58 -3.88
C MET A 20 11.38 -13.08 -2.46
N VAL A 21 10.40 -12.47 -1.79
CA VAL A 21 10.58 -11.85 -0.46
C VAL A 21 9.57 -12.34 0.56
N ASP A 22 9.94 -12.27 1.83
CA ASP A 22 9.05 -12.56 2.96
C ASP A 22 8.21 -11.34 3.36
N TYR A 23 8.74 -10.14 3.14
CA TYR A 23 8.07 -8.86 3.41
C TYR A 23 8.32 -7.87 2.27
N ALA A 24 7.26 -7.16 1.89
CA ALA A 24 7.30 -6.08 0.92
C ALA A 24 6.68 -4.82 1.53
N PHE A 25 7.55 -3.88 1.92
CA PHE A 25 7.13 -2.57 2.38
C PHE A 25 6.82 -1.67 1.18
N LEU A 26 5.56 -1.26 1.04
CA LEU A 26 5.05 -0.47 -0.08
C LEU A 26 4.57 0.91 0.39
N ASP A 27 4.85 1.94 -0.42
CA ASP A 27 4.33 3.28 -0.20
C ASP A 27 2.80 3.28 -0.23
N ALA A 28 2.22 4.00 0.73
CA ALA A 28 0.80 4.17 0.88
C ALA A 28 0.48 5.58 1.38
N THR A 29 1.15 6.58 0.80
CA THR A 29 0.99 8.00 1.14
C THR A 29 -0.48 8.39 1.23
N PHE A 30 -1.28 7.97 0.25
CA PHE A 30 -2.72 8.19 0.23
C PHE A 30 -3.49 6.88 0.06
N TYR A 31 -4.61 6.75 0.76
CA TYR A 31 -5.57 5.67 0.55
C TYR A 31 -6.35 5.86 -0.75
N SER A 32 -6.79 7.08 -1.05
CA SER A 32 -7.53 7.42 -2.26
C SER A 32 -7.46 8.91 -2.60
N GLY A 33 -7.84 9.28 -3.82
CA GLY A 33 -7.93 10.68 -4.24
C GLY A 33 -8.91 11.56 -3.42
N LYS A 34 -9.78 10.98 -2.59
CA LYS A 34 -10.69 11.74 -1.71
C LYS A 34 -9.94 12.57 -0.66
N GLU A 35 -8.73 12.16 -0.30
CA GLU A 35 -7.90 12.84 0.69
C GLU A 35 -7.31 14.17 0.20
N LEU A 36 -7.31 14.39 -1.11
CA LEU A 36 -6.51 15.43 -1.74
C LEU A 36 -7.14 16.83 -1.72
N GLN A 37 -8.33 17.00 -1.13
CA GLN A 37 -9.00 18.29 -0.90
C GLN A 37 -8.85 19.31 -2.06
N ASN A 38 -9.05 18.85 -3.30
CA ASN A 38 -8.94 19.61 -4.57
C ASN A 38 -7.54 19.77 -5.20
N ARG A 39 -6.52 19.03 -4.78
CA ARG A 39 -5.25 18.92 -5.53
C ARG A 39 -5.42 18.05 -6.77
N ASP A 40 -4.68 18.38 -7.82
CA ASP A 40 -4.67 17.58 -9.04
C ASP A 40 -3.98 16.23 -8.79
N ILE A 41 -4.71 15.13 -9.02
CA ILE A 41 -4.23 13.76 -8.87
C ILE A 41 -3.05 13.49 -9.82
N SER A 42 -3.00 14.18 -10.96
CA SER A 42 -1.92 14.03 -11.95
C SER A 42 -0.57 14.56 -11.44
N GLU A 43 -0.58 15.46 -10.46
CA GLU A 43 0.63 16.03 -9.84
C GLU A 43 1.16 15.18 -8.67
N ILE A 44 0.44 14.13 -8.27
CA ILE A 44 0.83 13.26 -7.15
C ILE A 44 1.25 11.90 -7.72
N PRO A 45 2.55 11.67 -7.89
CA PRO A 45 3.05 10.43 -8.42
C PRO A 45 3.16 9.42 -7.28
N HIS A 46 2.08 9.05 -6.60
CA HIS A 46 2.13 7.93 -5.66
C HIS A 46 0.93 7.01 -5.87
N PRO A 47 1.12 5.68 -5.89
CA PRO A 47 0.00 4.76 -6.05
C PRO A 47 -0.92 4.82 -4.84
N PHE A 48 -2.22 4.90 -5.08
CA PHE A 48 -3.19 4.81 -3.99
C PHE A 48 -3.27 3.38 -3.45
N ILE A 49 -3.63 3.23 -2.17
CA ILE A 49 -3.91 1.90 -1.60
C ILE A 49 -5.00 1.18 -2.41
N ILE A 50 -6.04 1.90 -2.84
CA ILE A 50 -7.12 1.31 -3.65
C ILE A 50 -6.63 0.79 -5.01
N GLU A 51 -5.59 1.39 -5.59
CA GLU A 51 -4.99 0.91 -6.84
C GLU A 51 -4.17 -0.36 -6.60
N SER A 52 -3.49 -0.43 -5.44
CA SER A 52 -2.78 -1.63 -5.00
C SER A 52 -3.75 -2.81 -4.81
N PHE A 53 -4.97 -2.58 -4.32
CA PHE A 53 -6.00 -3.63 -4.24
C PHE A 53 -6.30 -4.23 -5.61
N GLU A 54 -6.48 -3.40 -6.63
CA GLU A 54 -6.74 -3.88 -7.99
C GLU A 54 -5.51 -4.55 -8.61
N LYS A 55 -4.31 -4.00 -8.39
CA LYS A 55 -3.06 -4.56 -8.89
C LYS A 55 -2.79 -5.97 -8.35
N PHE A 56 -3.11 -6.21 -7.08
CA PHE A 56 -2.78 -7.45 -6.38
C PHE A 56 -3.99 -8.37 -6.13
N LYS A 57 -5.15 -8.09 -6.73
CA LYS A 57 -6.37 -8.89 -6.53
C LYS A 57 -6.22 -10.37 -6.92
N ALA A 58 -5.35 -10.67 -7.89
CA ALA A 58 -5.10 -12.01 -8.38
C ALA A 58 -4.14 -12.82 -7.50
N LEU A 59 -3.43 -12.16 -6.57
CA LEU A 59 -2.59 -12.86 -5.59
C LEU A 59 -3.45 -13.70 -4.65
N ASN A 60 -2.86 -14.72 -4.04
CA ASN A 60 -3.52 -15.41 -2.93
C ASN A 60 -3.34 -14.59 -1.63
N GLU A 61 -4.01 -15.00 -0.56
CA GLU A 61 -3.94 -14.30 0.73
C GLU A 61 -2.52 -14.29 1.33
N GLN A 62 -1.77 -15.39 1.19
CA GLN A 62 -0.40 -15.49 1.69
C GLN A 62 0.53 -14.46 1.03
N GLU A 63 0.44 -14.31 -0.29
CA GLU A 63 1.23 -13.31 -1.03
C GLU A 63 0.80 -11.88 -0.69
N ARG A 64 -0.52 -11.62 -0.50
CA ARG A 64 -0.98 -10.31 -0.04
C ARG A 64 -0.51 -10.00 1.38
N ASN A 65 -0.38 -11.00 2.25
CA ASN A 65 0.05 -10.81 3.62
C ASN A 65 1.50 -10.33 3.74
N LYS A 66 2.34 -10.63 2.75
CA LYS A 66 3.71 -10.10 2.66
C LYS A 66 3.75 -8.58 2.49
N ILE A 67 2.69 -8.00 1.91
CA ILE A 67 2.63 -6.57 1.62
C ILE A 67 2.27 -5.80 2.89
N VAL A 68 3.19 -4.94 3.31
CA VAL A 68 3.05 -4.04 4.46
C VAL A 68 3.05 -2.61 3.96
N PHE A 69 1.91 -1.93 4.06
CA PHE A 69 1.82 -0.53 3.70
C PHE A 69 2.54 0.35 4.74
N ILE A 70 3.30 1.34 4.25
CA ILE A 70 4.08 2.31 5.04
C ILE A 70 3.95 3.74 4.49
N HIS A 71 4.59 4.71 5.14
CA HIS A 71 4.71 6.10 4.69
C HIS A 71 3.35 6.78 4.44
N PHE A 72 2.54 6.92 5.50
CA PHE A 72 1.20 7.51 5.38
C PHE A 72 1.23 9.02 5.49
N ASN A 73 0.53 9.72 4.60
CA ASN A 73 0.21 11.12 4.83
C ASN A 73 -0.75 11.25 6.02
N HIS A 74 -0.68 12.36 6.74
CA HIS A 74 -1.54 12.66 7.91
C HIS A 74 -3.05 12.63 7.61
N THR A 75 -3.46 12.78 6.34
CA THR A 75 -4.87 12.65 5.92
C THR A 75 -5.32 11.21 5.74
N ASN A 76 -4.40 10.25 5.74
CA ASN A 76 -4.70 8.88 5.40
C ASN A 76 -5.57 8.23 6.49
N PRO A 77 -6.81 7.80 6.15
CA PRO A 77 -7.74 7.27 7.13
C PRO A 77 -7.24 5.97 7.79
N ILE A 78 -6.27 5.27 7.19
CA ILE A 78 -5.71 4.04 7.80
C ILE A 78 -4.87 4.34 9.05
N ILE A 79 -4.45 5.59 9.27
CA ILE A 79 -3.78 5.99 10.50
C ILE A 79 -4.66 5.65 11.71
N ASN A 80 -5.98 5.84 11.59
CA ASN A 80 -6.93 5.40 12.59
C ASN A 80 -7.14 3.88 12.49
N PRO A 81 -6.76 3.08 13.50
CA PRO A 81 -6.92 1.62 13.45
C PRO A 81 -8.38 1.16 13.41
N ASN A 82 -9.32 2.03 13.78
CA ASN A 82 -10.76 1.72 13.82
C ASN A 82 -11.52 2.20 12.58
N SER A 83 -10.85 2.82 11.60
CA SER A 83 -11.49 3.30 10.37
C SER A 83 -11.99 2.15 9.49
N MET A 84 -12.96 2.45 8.61
CA MET A 84 -13.46 1.47 7.64
C MET A 84 -12.37 1.09 6.63
N GLU A 85 -11.49 2.03 6.32
CA GLU A 85 -10.34 1.86 5.43
C GLU A 85 -9.31 0.90 6.01
N THR A 86 -8.98 1.03 7.31
CA THR A 86 -8.13 0.04 8.01
C THR A 86 -8.73 -1.36 7.92
N LYS A 87 -10.03 -1.50 8.21
CA LYS A 87 -10.74 -2.79 8.11
C LYS A 87 -10.68 -3.35 6.70
N SER A 88 -10.93 -2.52 5.69
CA SER A 88 -10.87 -2.94 4.27
C SER A 88 -9.48 -3.43 3.86
N VAL A 89 -8.39 -2.82 4.36
CA VAL A 89 -7.03 -3.27 4.06
C VAL A 89 -6.79 -4.66 4.64
N ILE A 90 -7.16 -4.85 5.91
CA ILE A 90 -6.98 -6.12 6.64
C ILE A 90 -7.85 -7.23 6.03
N GLU A 91 -9.11 -6.95 5.73
CA GLU A 91 -10.05 -7.90 5.10
C GLU A 91 -9.59 -8.36 3.71
N LYS A 92 -8.81 -7.53 3.00
CA LYS A 92 -8.20 -7.89 1.73
C LYS A 92 -6.88 -8.66 1.89
N GLY A 93 -6.43 -8.91 3.12
CA GLY A 93 -5.25 -9.71 3.42
C GLY A 93 -3.93 -8.93 3.36
N PHE A 94 -3.98 -7.59 3.31
CA PHE A 94 -2.78 -6.74 3.38
C PHE A 94 -2.48 -6.32 4.83
N ARG A 95 -1.26 -5.86 5.09
CA ARG A 95 -0.83 -5.37 6.41
C ARG A 95 -0.62 -3.85 6.39
N ILE A 96 -0.80 -3.23 7.55
CA ILE A 96 -0.55 -1.80 7.79
C ILE A 96 0.52 -1.71 8.86
N ALA A 97 1.66 -1.09 8.55
CA ALA A 97 2.67 -0.84 9.57
C ALA A 97 2.16 0.17 10.60
N ARG A 98 2.50 -0.06 11.86
CA ARG A 98 2.25 0.84 12.98
C ARG A 98 3.57 1.29 13.60
N ILE A 99 3.50 2.39 14.34
CA ILE A 99 4.65 2.92 15.06
C ILE A 99 5.11 1.84 16.05
N ASN A 100 6.43 1.56 16.04
CA ASN A 100 7.10 0.52 16.83
C ASN A 100 6.85 -0.92 16.40
N ASP A 101 6.27 -1.18 15.23
CA ASP A 101 6.25 -2.54 14.68
C ASP A 101 7.69 -3.05 14.49
N VAL A 102 7.92 -4.30 14.89
CA VAL A 102 9.19 -5.02 14.70
C VAL A 102 8.94 -6.18 13.76
N PHE A 103 9.82 -6.35 12.78
CA PHE A 103 9.79 -7.43 11.81
C PHE A 103 11.07 -8.24 11.93
N GLU A 104 10.93 -9.56 12.01
CA GLU A 104 12.06 -10.48 11.98
C GLU A 104 12.51 -10.69 10.52
N LEU A 105 13.83 -10.76 10.30
CA LEU A 105 14.47 -10.93 8.99
C LEU A 105 15.22 -12.26 8.93
#